data_AF-A0A160FWZ2-F1
#
_entry.id   AF-A0A160FWZ2-F1
#
_cell.length_a   1.000
_cell.length_b   1.000
_cell.length_c   1.000
_cell.angle_alpha   90.00
_cell.angle_beta   90.00
_cell.angle_gamma   90.00
#
_symmetry.space_group_name_H-M   'P 1'
#
loop_
_entity.id
_entity.type
_entity.pdbx_description
1 polymer ?
#
loop_
_entity_poly.entity_id
_entity_poly.type
_entity_poly.pdbx_seq_one_letter_code
_entity_poly.pdbx_strand_id
1 'polypeptide(L)' 'MTRLHLPSGITCGLDFLIPDDWSADQALAVVELIDDLRERICMHYQVQLHEQLHEQRGPPVNAHLNDVDDPF' A
#
# COMPACT_ATOMS: atom_id res chain seq x y z
N MET A 1 -4.80 -13.33 -15.94
CA MET A 1 -4.87 -12.55 -14.68
C MET A 1 -4.78 -11.09 -15.04
N THR A 2 -5.90 -10.39 -15.07
CA THR A 2 -6.01 -8.98 -15.43
C THR A 2 -5.39 -8.15 -14.31
N ARG A 3 -4.24 -7.50 -14.58
CA ARG A 3 -3.65 -6.52 -13.66
C ARG A 3 -4.47 -5.25 -13.72
N LEU A 4 -5.31 -5.04 -12.71
CA LEU A 4 -5.99 -3.78 -12.51
C LEU A 4 -4.98 -2.80 -11.92
N HIS A 5 -4.72 -1.71 -12.64
CA HIS A 5 -3.82 -0.67 -12.17
C HIS A 5 -4.64 0.27 -11.29
N LEU A 6 -4.69 -0.03 -9.98
CA LEU A 6 -5.42 0.83 -9.06
C LEU A 6 -4.70 2.19 -8.92
N PRO A 7 -5.44 3.29 -8.65
CA PRO A 7 -4.87 4.63 -8.48
C PRO A 7 -3.79 4.70 -7.38
N SER A 8 -3.85 3.77 -6.44
CA SER A 8 -2.90 3.60 -5.33
C SER A 8 -1.57 2.93 -5.72
N GLY A 9 -1.37 2.53 -6.99
CA GLY A 9 -0.11 1.94 -7.48
C GLY A 9 0.16 0.51 -7.00
N ILE A 10 -0.79 -0.11 -6.28
CA ILE A 10 -0.74 -1.49 -5.82
C ILE A 10 -1.23 -2.44 -6.92
N THR A 11 -0.51 -3.55 -7.10
CA THR A 11 -0.75 -4.53 -8.16
C THR A 11 -1.83 -5.56 -7.83
N CYS A 12 -2.31 -5.56 -6.58
CA CYS A 12 -3.36 -6.45 -6.07
C CYS A 12 -4.22 -5.66 -5.07
N GLY A 13 -5.18 -4.89 -5.58
CA GLY A 13 -6.16 -4.17 -4.76
C GLY A 13 -7.50 -4.89 -4.71
N LEU A 14 -8.35 -4.48 -3.77
CA LEU A 14 -9.77 -4.81 -3.80
C LEU A 14 -10.43 -4.05 -4.95
N ASP A 15 -11.24 -4.75 -5.74
CA ASP A 15 -12.12 -4.11 -6.73
C ASP A 15 -13.23 -3.37 -5.97
N PHE A 16 -12.94 -2.14 -5.55
CA PHE A 16 -13.93 -1.22 -5.02
C PHE A 16 -14.71 -0.63 -6.19
N LEU A 17 -15.58 -1.45 -6.80
CA LEU A 17 -16.62 -0.95 -7.68
C LEU A 17 -17.61 -0.17 -6.82
N ILE A 18 -17.61 1.16 -6.97
CA ILE A 18 -18.62 2.04 -6.37
C ILE A 18 -19.82 2.07 -7.31
N PRO A 19 -21.02 1.68 -6.86
CA PRO A 19 -22.25 1.83 -7.63
C PRO A 19 -22.53 3.30 -7.99
N ASP A 20 -22.96 3.54 -9.22
CA ASP A 20 -23.28 4.88 -9.73
C ASP A 20 -24.54 5.50 -9.11
N ASP A 21 -25.31 4.73 -8.34
CA ASP A 21 -26.59 5.10 -7.72
C ASP A 21 -26.46 5.51 -6.24
N TRP A 22 -25.23 5.66 -5.72
CA TRP A 22 -25.03 6.10 -4.34
C TRP A 22 -25.53 7.53 -4.09
N SER A 23 -26.22 7.71 -2.97
CA SER A 23 -26.45 9.04 -2.43
C SER A 23 -25.18 9.59 -1.75
N ALA A 24 -25.11 10.91 -1.58
CA ALA A 24 -24.01 11.55 -0.86
C ALA A 24 -23.84 11.00 0.57
N ASP A 25 -24.96 10.73 1.27
CA ASP A 25 -24.94 10.19 2.63
C ASP A 25 -24.39 8.76 2.67
N GLN A 26 -24.71 7.94 1.67
CA GLN A 26 -24.16 6.58 1.56
C GLN A 26 -22.66 6.60 1.29
N ALA A 27 -22.20 7.49 0.38
CA ALA A 27 -20.79 7.66 0.13
C ALA A 27 -20.04 8.13 1.40
N LEU A 28 -20.62 9.06 2.15
CA LEU A 28 -20.04 9.55 3.40
C LEU A 28 -19.93 8.43 4.45
N ALA A 29 -20.99 7.64 4.64
CA ALA A 29 -20.98 6.53 5.60
C ALA A 29 -19.89 5.49 5.29
N VAL A 30 -19.60 5.25 4.00
CA VAL A 30 -18.52 4.34 3.59
C VAL A 30 -17.14 4.96 3.84
N VAL A 31 -16.98 6.27 3.61
CA VAL A 31 -15.74 6.98 3.96
C VAL A 31 -15.47 6.88 5.46
N GLU A 32 -16.47 7.13 6.30
CA GLU A 32 -16.37 7.01 7.76
C GLU A 32 -16.00 5.58 8.19
N LEU A 33 -16.64 4.56 7.59
CA LEU A 33 -16.31 3.16 7.83
C LEU A 33 -14.85 2.83 7.48
N ILE A 34 -14.34 3.34 6.36
CA ILE A 34 -12.95 3.13 5.94
C ILE A 34 -11.99 3.83 6.90
N ASP A 35 -12.35 5.03 7.36
CA ASP A 35 -11.55 5.79 8.34
C ASP A 35 -11.46 5.06 9.69
N ASP A 36 -12.58 4.57 10.22
CA ASP A 36 -12.64 3.77 11.45
C ASP A 36 -11.82 2.48 11.31
N LEU A 37 -11.95 1.80 10.17
CA LEU A 37 -11.21 0.58 9.89
C LEU A 37 -9.70 0.86 9.81
N ARG A 38 -9.30 1.95 9.13
CA ARG A 38 -7.91 2.38 9.06
C ARG A 38 -7.35 2.67 10.45
N GLU A 39 -8.08 3.39 11.28
CA GLU A 39 -7.64 3.69 12.65
C GLU A 39 -7.41 2.41 13.46
N ARG A 40 -8.34 1.45 13.38
CA ARG A 40 -8.20 0.14 14.03
C ARG A 40 -6.97 -0.62 13.54
N ILE A 41 -6.75 -0.67 12.23
CA ILE A 41 -5.59 -1.35 11.64
C ILE A 41 -4.30 -0.68 12.12
N CYS A 42 -4.22 0.66 12.09
CA CYS A 42 -3.05 1.39 12.58
C CYS A 42 -2.79 1.09 14.06
N MET A 43 -3.82 1.13 14.91
CA MET A 43 -3.68 0.85 16.34
C MET A 43 -3.05 -0.51 16.62
N HIS A 44 -3.35 -1.54 15.81
CA HIS A 44 -2.84 -2.89 16.01
C HIS A 44 -1.56 -3.21 15.24
N TYR A 45 -1.39 -2.64 14.04
CA TYR A 45 -0.39 -3.09 13.06
C TYR A 45 0.59 -2.02 12.61
N GLN A 46 0.53 -0.79 13.14
CA GLN A 46 1.37 0.32 12.65
C GLN A 46 2.86 -0.01 12.59
N VAL A 47 3.42 -0.67 13.60
CA VAL A 47 4.84 -1.05 13.64
C VAL A 47 5.17 -2.07 12.54
N GLN A 48 4.37 -3.14 12.43
CA GLN A 48 4.60 -4.19 11.42
C GLN A 48 4.42 -3.64 10.00
N LEU A 49 3.46 -2.74 9.80
CA LEU A 49 3.27 -2.07 8.52
C LEU A 49 4.47 -1.19 8.16
N HIS A 50 5.04 -0.46 9.12
CA HIS A 50 6.26 0.33 8.91
C HIS A 50 7.46 -0.53 8.56
N GLU A 51 7.68 -1.63 9.28
CA GLU A 51 8.76 -2.59 9.01
C GLU A 51 8.61 -3.20 7.61
N GLN A 52 7.42 -3.69 7.28
CA GLN A 52 7.14 -4.27 5.98
C GLN A 52 7.33 -3.27 4.83
N LEU A 53 6.93 -2.00 5.03
CA LEU A 53 7.11 -0.94 4.03
C LEU A 53 8.60 -0.59 3.87
N HIS A 54 9.36 -0.60 4.96
CA HIS A 54 10.81 -0.40 4.93
C HIS A 54 11.51 -1.55 4.18
N GLU A 55 11.13 -2.81 4.42
CA GLU A 55 11.69 -3.95 3.68
C GLU A 55 11.36 -3.90 2.18
N GLN A 56 10.14 -3.52 1.81
CA GLN A 56 9.76 -3.38 0.39
C GLN A 56 10.46 -2.23 -0.32
N ARG A 57 10.81 -1.16 0.40
CA ARG A 57 11.50 0.02 -0.13
C ARG A 57 13.01 -0.03 0.07
N GLY A 58 13.51 -1.02 0.82
CA GLY A 58 14.91 -1.25 1.02
C GLY A 58 15.60 -1.50 -0.32
N PRO A 59 16.84 -1.02 -0.51
CA PRO A 59 17.58 -1.33 -1.73
C PRO A 59 17.62 -2.86 -1.89
N PRO A 60 17.43 -3.38 -3.12
CA PRO A 60 17.58 -4.81 -3.35
C PRO A 60 18.93 -5.23 -2.77
N VAL A 61 18.92 -6.27 -1.93
CA VAL A 61 20.03 -6.71 -1.06
C VAL A 61 21.28 -7.21 -1.83
N ASN A 62 21.47 -6.77 -3.08
CA ASN A 62 22.60 -7.07 -3.94
C ASN A 62 22.87 -5.92 -4.93
N ALA A 63 22.96 -4.67 -4.45
CA ALA A 63 23.87 -3.74 -5.11
C ALA A 63 25.28 -4.15 -4.68
N HIS A 64 25.88 -5.02 -5.49
CA HIS A 64 27.20 -5.62 -5.32
C HIS A 64 28.26 -4.53 -5.08
N LEU A 65 28.48 -4.15 -3.82
CA LEU A 65 29.57 -3.28 -3.40
C LEU A 65 30.84 -4.12 -3.21
N ASN A 66 31.15 -4.96 -4.21
CA ASN A 66 32.38 -5.75 -4.28
C ASN A 66 33.16 -5.43 -5.56
N ASP A 67 33.03 -4.21 -6.08
CA ASP A 67 33.82 -3.77 -7.23
C ASP A 67 34.42 -2.37 -7.00
N VAL A 68 35.22 -2.26 -5.93
CA VAL A 68 36.25 -1.21 -5.84
C VAL A 68 37.53 -1.86 -5.29
N ASP A 69 38.02 -2.86 -6.01
CA ASP A 69 39.46 -3.14 -6.12
C ASP A 69 39.87 -2.72 -7.53
N ASP A 70 39.97 -1.40 -7.78
CA ASP A 70 40.61 -0.88 -8.99
C ASP A 70 41.81 -0.01 -8.59
N PRO A 71 43.05 -0.54 -8.67
CA PRO A 71 44.27 0.19 -8.39
C PRO A 71 44.85 0.74 -9.70
N PHE A 72 44.70 2.05 -9.94
CA PHE A 72 45.56 2.82 -10.84
C PHE A 72 45.93 4.18 -10.22
#